data_AF-A0A550GGC4-F1
#
_entry.id   AF-A0A550GGC4-F1
#
_cell.length_a   1.000
_cell.length_b   1.000
_cell.length_c   1.000
_cell.angle_alpha   90.00
_cell.angle_beta   90.00
_cell.angle_gamma   90.00
#
_symmetry.space_group_name_H-M   'P 1'
#
loop_
_entity.id
_entity.type
_entity.pdbx_description
1 polymer ?
#
loop_
_entity_poly.entity_id
_entity_poly.type
_entity_poly.pdbx_seq_one_letter_code
_entity_poly.pdbx_strand_id
1 'polypeptide(L)'
;MPTITLQKDRFSKYFGRNLSVDEMAKWLPWLGTDTEEVGPDFVKIEYNPNRVDFCSYCGIARALRGLMDWETGKPNFKIRTGNIVLNVDQSVAEVRPYVVSAVVRDLEIDYEFIREIMEIQEALHWMIG
;
A
#
# COMPACT_ATOMS: atom_id res chain seq x y z
N MET A 1 -0.99 -14.42 9.09
CA MET A 1 -1.58 -13.08 8.94
C MET A 1 -1.45 -12.66 7.46
N PRO A 2 -1.84 -11.46 6.99
CA PRO A 2 -1.72 -11.14 5.57
C PRO A 2 -0.24 -10.99 5.18
N THR A 3 0.08 -11.41 3.97
CA THR A 3 1.46 -11.44 3.45
C THR A 3 1.56 -10.62 2.18
N ILE A 4 2.76 -10.10 1.91
CA ILE A 4 3.10 -9.41 0.67
C ILE A 4 4.52 -9.77 0.25
N THR A 5 4.68 -10.04 -1.04
CA THR A 5 6.00 -10.28 -1.65
C THR A 5 6.50 -8.99 -2.26
N LEU A 6 7.61 -8.47 -1.74
CA LEU A 6 8.27 -7.26 -2.23
C LEU A 6 9.41 -7.63 -3.19
N GLN A 7 9.18 -7.39 -4.48
CA GLN A 7 10.21 -7.53 -5.52
C GLN A 7 11.25 -6.41 -5.38
N LYS A 8 12.54 -6.75 -5.32
CA LYS A 8 13.66 -5.84 -5.04
C LYS A 8 13.66 -4.61 -5.93
N ASP A 9 13.62 -4.81 -7.25
CA ASP A 9 13.71 -3.72 -8.23
C ASP A 9 12.49 -2.80 -8.15
N ARG A 10 11.30 -3.38 -7.94
CA ARG A 10 10.05 -2.62 -7.83
C ARG A 10 9.97 -1.86 -6.51
N PHE A 11 10.30 -2.51 -5.40
CA PHE A 11 10.32 -1.87 -4.09
C PHE A 11 11.34 -0.73 -4.04
N SER A 12 12.51 -0.92 -4.66
CA SER A 12 13.52 0.13 -4.82
C SER A 12 12.99 1.36 -5.55
N LYS A 13 12.16 1.18 -6.60
CA LYS A 13 11.50 2.30 -7.31
C LYS A 13 10.57 3.08 -6.37
N TYR A 14 9.72 2.40 -5.61
CA TYR A 14 8.81 3.04 -4.65
C TYR A 14 9.53 3.69 -3.47
N PHE A 15 10.63 3.09 -3.04
CA PHE A 15 11.48 3.60 -1.98
C PHE A 15 12.28 4.83 -2.43
N GLY A 16 12.57 4.94 -3.74
CA GLY A 16 13.33 6.03 -4.34
C GLY A 16 14.85 5.82 -4.30
N ARG A 17 15.31 4.64 -3.86
CA ARG A 17 16.72 4.25 -3.83
C ARG A 17 16.85 2.75 -4.07
N ASN A 18 17.99 2.34 -4.63
CA ASN A 18 18.31 0.93 -4.78
C ASN A 18 18.56 0.32 -3.40
N LEU A 19 17.78 -0.70 -3.06
CA LEU A 19 18.00 -1.57 -1.91
C LEU A 19 18.43 -2.95 -2.39
N SER A 20 19.40 -3.54 -1.70
CA SER A 20 19.69 -4.97 -1.84
C SER A 20 18.65 -5.81 -1.10
N VAL A 21 18.55 -7.09 -1.46
CA VAL A 21 17.70 -8.04 -0.72
C VAL A 21 18.14 -8.14 0.75
N ASP A 22 19.46 -8.13 1.01
CA ASP A 22 20.01 -8.18 2.37
C ASP A 22 19.60 -6.94 3.18
N GLU A 23 19.59 -5.76 2.57
CA GLU A 23 19.11 -4.54 3.20
C GLU A 23 17.61 -4.62 3.50
N MET A 24 16.81 -5.10 2.55
CA MET A 24 15.38 -5.32 2.75
C MET A 24 15.12 -6.29 3.92
N ALA A 25 15.76 -7.46 3.91
CA ALA A 25 15.63 -8.47 4.96
C ALA A 25 16.10 -7.95 6.33
N LYS A 26 17.12 -7.08 6.36
CA LYS A 26 17.61 -6.44 7.58
C LYS A 26 16.64 -5.40 8.13
N TRP A 27 16.05 -4.57 7.29
CA TRP A 27 15.32 -3.37 7.71
C TRP A 27 13.81 -3.56 7.83
N LEU A 28 13.19 -4.38 6.98
CA LEU A 28 11.73 -4.61 7.01
C LEU A 28 11.23 -5.07 8.39
N PRO A 29 11.91 -5.98 9.11
CA PRO A 29 11.47 -6.40 10.45
C PRO A 29 11.31 -5.28 11.47
N TRP A 30 12.08 -4.20 11.34
CA TRP A 30 11.99 -3.04 12.24
C TRP A 30 10.70 -2.25 12.07
N LEU A 31 9.94 -2.49 11.00
CA LEU A 31 8.59 -1.96 10.82
C LEU A 31 7.52 -2.78 11.58
N GLY A 32 7.93 -3.82 12.33
CA GLY A 32 7.03 -4.73 13.02
C GLY A 32 6.41 -5.77 12.10
N THR A 33 7.08 -6.09 10.99
CA THR A 33 6.72 -7.18 10.07
C THR A 33 7.56 -8.41 10.36
N ASP A 34 7.04 -9.60 10.08
CA ASP A 34 7.83 -10.82 10.13
C ASP A 34 8.32 -11.21 8.73
N THR A 35 9.53 -11.73 8.61
CA THR A 35 10.07 -12.15 7.31
C THR A 35 9.78 -13.63 7.10
N GLU A 36 8.90 -13.95 6.14
CA GLU A 36 8.55 -15.34 5.84
C GLU A 36 9.59 -16.00 4.93
N GLU A 37 10.04 -15.29 3.90
CA GLU A 37 10.93 -15.83 2.89
C GLU A 37 11.84 -14.74 2.32
N VAL A 38 13.12 -15.07 2.15
CA VAL A 38 14.10 -14.23 1.47
C VAL A 38 14.55 -14.98 0.22
N GLY A 39 14.12 -14.49 -0.94
CA GLY A 39 14.49 -15.02 -2.25
C GLY A 39 15.71 -14.32 -2.85
N PRO A 40 16.12 -14.68 -4.08
CA PRO A 40 17.25 -14.04 -4.75
C PRO A 40 16.99 -12.57 -5.13
N ASP A 41 15.74 -12.22 -5.40
CA ASP A 41 15.30 -10.91 -5.88
C ASP A 41 14.04 -10.38 -5.19
N PHE A 42 13.59 -11.02 -4.11
CA PHE A 42 12.42 -10.60 -3.36
C PHE A 42 12.54 -10.88 -1.85
N VAL A 43 11.73 -10.18 -1.07
CA VAL A 43 11.48 -10.52 0.35
C VAL A 43 9.97 -10.63 0.55
N LYS A 44 9.52 -11.76 1.09
CA LYS A 44 8.14 -11.98 1.50
C LYS A 44 8.00 -11.70 2.97
N ILE A 45 7.07 -10.82 3.32
CA ILE A 45 6.81 -10.43 4.70
C ILE A 45 5.36 -10.66 5.08
N GLU A 46 5.17 -10.98 6.35
CA GLU A 46 3.88 -10.96 7.03
C GLU A 46 3.73 -9.65 7.79
N TYR A 47 2.59 -8.98 7.65
CA TYR A 47 2.32 -7.71 8.33
C TYR A 47 1.08 -7.77 9.23
N ASN A 48 1.03 -6.85 10.19
CA ASN A 48 -0.09 -6.77 11.11
C ASN A 48 -1.37 -6.30 10.37
N PRO A 49 -2.51 -7.00 10.48
CA PRO A 49 -3.77 -6.57 9.86
C PRO A 49 -4.23 -5.16 10.24
N ASN A 50 -3.83 -4.66 11.42
CA ASN A 50 -4.12 -3.29 11.86
C ASN A 50 -3.36 -2.22 11.05
N ARG A 51 -2.39 -2.62 10.23
CA ARG A 51 -1.60 -1.76 9.33
C ARG A 51 -1.98 -2.03 7.89
N VAL A 52 -3.23 -1.73 7.53
CA VAL A 52 -3.74 -1.90 6.18
C VAL A 52 -2.92 -1.16 5.12
N ASP A 53 -2.18 -0.12 5.49
CA ASP A 53 -1.26 0.54 4.56
C ASP A 53 -0.11 -0.37 4.09
N PHE A 54 0.21 -1.45 4.82
CA PHE A 54 1.23 -2.43 4.47
C PHE A 54 0.80 -3.45 3.42
N CYS A 55 -0.45 -3.41 2.94
CA CYS A 55 -0.87 -4.20 1.77
C CYS A 55 -0.31 -3.70 0.43
N SER A 56 0.49 -2.62 0.44
CA SER A 56 1.02 -1.97 -0.77
C SER A 56 2.51 -1.71 -0.67
N TYR A 57 3.20 -1.69 -1.82
CA TYR A 57 4.61 -1.31 -1.89
C TYR A 57 4.82 0.13 -1.40
N CYS A 58 3.93 1.05 -1.81
CA CYS A 58 3.94 2.45 -1.40
C CYS A 58 3.91 2.64 0.12
N GLY A 59 3.03 1.91 0.82
CA GLY A 59 2.86 2.08 2.26
C GLY A 59 4.07 1.59 3.05
N ILE A 60 4.62 0.44 2.69
CA ILE A 60 5.84 -0.11 3.30
C ILE A 60 7.03 0.80 3.00
N ALA A 61 7.21 1.23 1.75
CA ALA A 61 8.28 2.13 1.36
C ALA A 61 8.23 3.46 2.13
N ARG A 62 7.03 4.06 2.26
CA ARG A 62 6.82 5.29 3.04
C ARG A 62 7.17 5.09 4.51
N ALA A 63 6.76 3.99 5.11
CA ALA A 63 7.11 3.70 6.51
C ALA A 63 8.61 3.46 6.70
N LEU A 64 9.25 2.77 5.76
CA LEU A 64 10.70 2.54 5.78
C LEU A 64 11.49 3.84 5.64
N ARG A 65 11.05 4.78 4.78
CA ARG A 65 11.68 6.12 4.69
C ARG A 65 11.57 6.90 5.99
N GLY A 66 10.47 6.75 6.72
CA GLY A 66 10.30 7.33 8.05
C GLY A 66 11.23 6.69 9.07
N LEU A 67 11.36 5.35 9.07
CA LEU A 67 12.28 4.62 9.95
C LEU A 67 13.75 5.01 9.71
N MET A 68 14.12 5.29 8.46
CA MET A 68 15.48 5.72 8.10
C MET A 68 15.73 7.24 8.26
N ASP A 69 14.79 7.98 8.86
CA ASP A 69 14.85 9.44 9.06
C ASP A 69 15.00 10.26 7.76
N TRP A 70 14.53 9.76 6.61
CA TRP A 70 14.61 10.48 5.33
C TRP A 70 13.39 11.34 5.05
N GLU A 71 12.21 10.81 5.33
CA GLU A 71 10.95 11.54 5.23
C GLU A 71 10.21 11.38 6.56
N THR A 72 10.33 12.38 7.41
CA THR A 72 9.71 12.39 8.73
C THR A 72 8.52 13.34 8.79
N GLY A 73 7.64 13.12 9.76
CA GLY A 73 6.41 13.90 9.91
C GLY A 73 5.25 13.41 9.04
N LYS A 74 4.19 14.22 9.00
CA LYS A 74 2.95 13.86 8.31
C LYS A 74 3.11 14.04 6.79
N PRO A 75 2.79 13.02 5.96
CA PRO A 75 2.78 13.20 4.51
C PRO A 75 1.73 14.24 4.10
N ASN A 76 2.10 15.11 3.16
CA ASN A 76 1.22 16.15 2.65
C ASN A 76 0.55 15.69 1.35
N PHE A 77 -0.77 15.53 1.37
CA PHE A 77 -1.57 15.21 0.19
C PHE A 77 -2.36 16.43 -0.25
N LYS A 78 -2.12 16.89 -1.48
CA LYS A 78 -2.89 17.99 -2.08
C LYS A 78 -4.21 17.45 -2.63
N ILE A 79 -5.31 17.79 -1.97
CA ILE A 79 -6.65 17.42 -2.40
C ILE A 79 -7.30 18.64 -3.05
N ARG A 80 -8.05 18.43 -4.13
CA ARG A 80 -8.85 19.47 -4.79
C ARG A 80 -10.32 19.07 -4.77
N THR A 81 -11.20 20.02 -4.54
CA THR A 81 -12.65 19.80 -4.67
C THR A 81 -12.97 19.51 -6.14
N GLY A 82 -13.49 18.31 -6.41
CA GLY A 82 -13.97 17.91 -7.74
C GLY A 82 -15.39 18.39 -8.02
N ASN A 83 -15.82 18.25 -9.27
CA ASN A 83 -17.18 18.53 -9.73
C ASN A 83 -18.05 17.26 -9.91
N ILE A 84 -17.50 16.08 -9.60
CA ILE A 84 -18.19 14.79 -9.70
C ILE A 84 -18.95 14.56 -8.39
N VAL A 85 -20.24 14.25 -8.51
CA VAL A 85 -21.14 14.01 -7.37
C VAL A 85 -21.59 12.56 -7.38
N LEU A 86 -21.44 11.89 -6.24
CA LEU A 86 -22.01 10.57 -5.96
C LEU A 86 -23.24 10.76 -5.06
N ASN A 87 -24.41 10.39 -5.55
CA ASN A 87 -25.66 10.43 -4.77
C ASN A 87 -25.97 9.02 -4.25
N VAL A 88 -26.16 8.88 -2.94
CA VAL A 88 -26.61 7.64 -2.31
C VAL A 88 -28.12 7.71 -2.12
N ASP A 89 -28.85 6.81 -2.79
CA ASP A 89 -30.31 6.79 -2.74
C ASP A 89 -30.83 6.22 -1.41
N GLN A 90 -31.96 6.74 -0.92
CA GLN A 90 -32.55 6.27 0.35
C GLN A 90 -32.96 4.79 0.30
N SER A 91 -33.21 4.23 -0.88
CA SER A 91 -33.55 2.81 -1.07
C SER A 91 -32.46 1.85 -0.59
N VAL A 92 -31.20 2.27 -0.51
CA VAL A 92 -30.11 1.42 0.00
C VAL A 92 -29.84 1.60 1.49
N ALA A 93 -30.60 2.45 2.20
CA ALA A 93 -30.34 2.79 3.60
C ALA A 93 -30.34 1.58 4.55
N GLU A 94 -31.21 0.58 4.28
CA GLU A 94 -31.30 -0.65 5.09
C GLU A 94 -30.33 -1.76 4.65
N VAL A 95 -29.66 -1.59 3.49
CA VAL A 95 -28.78 -2.62 2.89
C VAL A 95 -27.31 -2.22 2.96
N ARG A 96 -26.95 -1.05 2.41
CA ARG A 96 -25.57 -0.53 2.39
C ARG A 96 -25.61 1.01 2.38
N PRO A 97 -25.82 1.66 3.54
CA PRO A 97 -26.10 3.09 3.63
C PRO A 97 -24.92 4.01 3.31
N TYR A 98 -23.69 3.52 3.40
CA TYR A 98 -22.49 4.34 3.25
C TYR A 98 -21.72 3.99 1.98
N VAL A 99 -21.52 5.00 1.14
CA VAL A 99 -20.66 4.91 -0.05
C VAL A 99 -19.79 6.16 -0.10
N VAL A 100 -18.50 5.96 -0.28
CA VAL A 100 -17.51 7.03 -0.45
C VAL A 100 -16.82 6.85 -1.79
N SER A 101 -16.45 7.95 -2.45
CA SER A 101 -15.73 7.92 -3.72
C SER A 101 -14.64 8.97 -3.76
N ALA A 102 -13.62 8.69 -4.57
CA ALA A 102 -12.54 9.60 -4.88
C ALA A 102 -12.18 9.47 -6.36
N VAL A 103 -11.64 10.54 -6.94
CA VAL A 103 -11.18 10.56 -8.33
C VAL A 103 -9.72 10.97 -8.34
N VAL A 104 -8.87 10.07 -8.82
CA VAL A 104 -7.44 10.31 -9.03
C VAL A 104 -7.21 10.48 -10.53
N ARG A 105 -6.47 11.52 -10.93
CA ARG A 105 -6.24 11.88 -12.34
C ARG A 105 -4.75 11.83 -12.65
N ASP A 106 -4.44 11.84 -13.94
CA ASP A 106 -3.08 11.92 -14.47
C ASP A 106 -2.18 10.78 -13.98
N LEU A 107 -2.76 9.56 -13.97
CA LEU A 107 -2.06 8.33 -13.60
C LEU A 107 -1.36 7.73 -14.82
N GLU A 108 -0.10 7.34 -14.64
CA GLU A 108 0.58 6.43 -15.55
C GLU A 108 0.17 5.00 -15.18
N ILE A 109 -0.61 4.36 -16.06
CA ILE A 109 -1.18 3.03 -15.80
C ILE A 109 -0.48 2.03 -16.73
N ASP A 110 0.22 1.07 -16.13
CA ASP A 110 0.73 -0.12 -16.79
C ASP A 110 0.08 -1.39 -16.20
N TYR A 111 0.41 -2.54 -16.77
CA TYR A 111 -0.11 -3.83 -16.33
C TYR A 111 0.22 -4.14 -14.86
N GLU A 112 1.45 -3.83 -14.44
CA GLU A 112 1.94 -4.10 -13.10
C GLU A 112 1.24 -3.23 -12.06
N PHE A 113 0.96 -1.97 -12.39
CA PHE A 113 0.21 -1.04 -11.56
C PHE A 113 -1.24 -1.50 -11.39
N ILE A 114 -1.91 -1.93 -12.47
CA ILE A 114 -3.28 -2.48 -12.39
C ILE A 114 -3.30 -3.71 -11.47
N ARG A 115 -2.35 -4.64 -11.64
CA ARG A 115 -2.27 -5.84 -10.80
C ARG A 115 -2.11 -5.48 -9.32
N GLU A 116 -1.25 -4.53 -8.99
CA GLU A 116 -1.06 -4.07 -7.61
C GLU A 116 -2.32 -3.43 -7.02
N ILE A 117 -3.04 -2.61 -7.79
CA ILE A 117 -4.30 -2.03 -7.31
C ILE A 117 -5.35 -3.12 -7.04
N MET A 118 -5.43 -4.15 -7.88
CA MET A 118 -6.32 -5.30 -7.64
C MET A 118 -5.91 -6.08 -6.39
N GLU A 119 -4.62 -6.39 -6.22
CA GLU A 119 -4.09 -7.08 -5.03
C GLU A 119 -4.38 -6.28 -3.75
N ILE A 120 -4.20 -4.96 -3.76
CA ILE A 120 -4.57 -4.07 -2.65
C ILE A 120 -6.07 -4.14 -2.37
N GLN A 121 -6.91 -4.09 -3.41
CA GLN A 121 -8.36 -4.14 -3.27
C GLN A 121 -8.82 -5.47 -2.64
N GLU A 122 -8.25 -6.59 -3.09
CA GLU A 122 -8.52 -7.92 -2.53
C GLU A 122 -8.02 -8.01 -1.08
N ALA A 123 -6.82 -7.54 -0.80
CA ALA A 123 -6.26 -7.56 0.55
C ALA A 123 -7.13 -6.75 1.53
N LEU A 124 -7.54 -5.54 1.14
CA LEU A 124 -8.46 -4.72 1.95
C LEU A 124 -9.81 -5.42 2.15
N HIS A 125 -10.38 -5.99 1.09
CA HIS A 125 -11.65 -6.71 1.16
C HIS A 125 -11.60 -7.87 2.16
N TRP A 126 -10.51 -8.64 2.17
CA TRP A 126 -10.34 -9.77 3.09
C TRP A 126 -9.98 -9.36 4.51
N MET A 127 -9.26 -8.25 4.70
CA MET A 127 -8.81 -7.80 6.01
C MET A 127 -9.86 -6.98 6.78
N ILE A 128 -10.50 -6.02 6.11
CA ILE A 128 -11.37 -5.02 6.75
C ILE A 128 -12.81 -5.00 6.22
N GLY A 129 -13.08 -5.62 5.06
CA GLY A 129 -14.43 -5.70 4.44
C GLY A 129 -14.63 -4.75 3.27
#